data_AF-A0A7S3X7A8-F1
#
_entry.id   AF-A0A7S3X7A8-F1
#
_cell.length_a   1.000
_cell.length_b   1.000
_cell.length_c   1.000
_cell.angle_alpha   90.00
_cell.angle_beta   90.00
_cell.angle_gamma   90.00
#
_symmetry.space_group_name_H-M   'P 1'
#
loop_
_entity.id
_entity.type
_entity.pdbx_description
1 polymer ?
#
loop_
_entity_poly.entity_id
_entity_poly.type
_entity_poly.pdbx_seq_one_letter_code
_entity_poly.pdbx_strand_id
1 'polypeptide(L)'
;RLIRERYEAQYCEDQVRLRRALLVESKKITHDRFVRQGFGHLRPEAGFYPRRYASDLAKQILEEVGLQAGGGHVVLKLCNRSRGAGVVVVPAAQLDAALRKLLVPPSGPALKAMLDAEMEVLDRTFADALQESCPHWWSNECPLFVAERCCHSMSVEVGGQEYDGTMRVAFVLRRKP
;
A
#
# COMPACT_ATOMS: atom_id res chain seq x y z
N ARG A 1 -21.48 12.64 -12.65
CA ARG A 1 -21.56 12.01 -11.31
C ARG A 1 -20.18 11.99 -10.70
N LEU A 2 -20.03 12.56 -9.52
CA LEU A 2 -18.75 12.63 -8.79
C LEU A 2 -18.31 11.20 -8.46
N ILE A 3 -17.01 10.90 -8.52
CA ILE A 3 -16.43 9.57 -8.26
C ILE A 3 -16.96 8.98 -6.94
N ARG A 4 -17.22 9.84 -5.95
CA ARG A 4 -17.86 9.53 -4.67
C ARG A 4 -19.23 8.85 -4.82
N GLU A 5 -20.11 9.35 -5.68
CA GLU A 5 -21.46 8.81 -5.87
C GLU A 5 -21.43 7.43 -6.55
N ARG A 6 -20.48 7.21 -7.48
CA ARG A 6 -20.25 5.88 -8.08
C ARG A 6 -19.70 4.89 -7.05
N TYR A 7 -18.78 5.35 -6.21
CA TYR A 7 -18.20 4.51 -5.16
C TYR A 7 -19.25 4.14 -4.10
N GLU A 8 -20.05 5.11 -3.66
CA GLU A 8 -21.12 4.89 -2.69
C GLU A 8 -22.20 3.96 -3.26
N ALA A 9 -22.67 4.17 -4.49
CA ALA A 9 -23.67 3.30 -5.11
C ALA A 9 -23.17 1.87 -5.42
N GLN A 10 -21.90 1.69 -5.77
CA GLN A 10 -21.37 0.38 -6.18
C GLN A 10 -20.82 -0.45 -5.02
N TYR A 11 -20.44 0.19 -3.91
CA TYR A 11 -19.77 -0.46 -2.79
C TYR A 11 -20.47 -0.28 -1.44
N CYS A 12 -21.49 0.56 -1.37
CA CYS A 12 -22.26 0.85 -0.15
C CYS A 12 -23.77 0.85 -0.45
N GLU A 13 -24.33 -0.28 -0.85
CA GLU A 13 -25.77 -0.50 -0.74
C GLU A 13 -26.12 -1.25 0.55
N ASP A 14 -27.04 -0.63 1.30
CA ASP A 14 -27.91 -1.15 2.34
C ASP A 14 -27.32 -2.12 3.37
N GLN A 15 -27.02 -1.52 4.53
CA GLN A 15 -27.01 -2.07 5.89
C GLN A 15 -26.52 -3.53 6.12
N VAL A 16 -25.49 -3.59 6.97
CA VAL A 16 -25.05 -4.69 7.86
C VAL A 16 -23.87 -5.56 7.41
N ARG A 17 -23.65 -5.87 6.12
CA ARG A 17 -22.50 -6.74 5.76
C ARG A 17 -21.76 -6.29 4.50
N LEU A 18 -20.59 -5.69 4.68
CA LEU A 18 -19.58 -5.64 3.62
C LEU A 18 -19.33 -7.06 3.13
N ARG A 19 -19.47 -7.31 1.83
CA ARG A 19 -19.05 -8.58 1.22
C ARG A 19 -17.61 -8.83 1.63
N ARG A 20 -17.31 -10.00 2.21
CA ARG A 20 -15.96 -10.38 2.65
C ARG A 20 -14.91 -10.08 1.58
N ALA A 21 -15.23 -10.38 0.31
CA ALA A 21 -14.42 -10.08 -0.86
C ALA A 21 -14.00 -8.59 -0.91
N LEU A 22 -14.94 -7.66 -0.79
CA LEU A 22 -14.64 -6.21 -0.80
C LEU A 22 -13.78 -5.77 0.38
N LEU A 23 -13.97 -6.39 1.55
CA LEU A 23 -13.13 -6.12 2.72
C LEU A 23 -11.68 -6.51 2.42
N VAL A 24 -11.42 -7.75 1.98
CA VAL A 24 -10.05 -8.25 1.76
C VAL A 24 -9.38 -7.72 0.49
N GLU A 25 -10.15 -7.32 -0.51
CA GLU A 25 -9.61 -6.83 -1.78
C GLU A 25 -9.16 -5.37 -1.69
N SER A 26 -9.76 -4.56 -0.81
CA SER A 26 -9.39 -3.16 -0.62
C SER A 26 -8.64 -2.93 0.69
N LYS A 27 -7.35 -2.58 0.57
CA LYS A 27 -6.51 -2.20 1.72
C LYS A 27 -7.09 -1.01 2.48
N LYS A 28 -7.76 -0.06 1.81
CA LYS A 28 -8.41 1.09 2.47
C LYS A 28 -9.59 0.67 3.33
N ILE A 29 -10.45 -0.21 2.81
CA ILE A 29 -11.62 -0.68 3.55
C ILE A 29 -11.16 -1.53 4.75
N THR A 30 -10.19 -2.43 4.54
CA THR A 30 -9.58 -3.20 5.64
C THR A 30 -8.98 -2.26 6.70
N HIS A 31 -8.18 -1.29 6.28
CA HIS A 31 -7.55 -0.29 7.15
C HIS A 31 -8.59 0.43 8.02
N ASP A 32 -9.62 1.01 7.40
CA ASP A 32 -10.63 1.78 8.12
C ASP A 32 -11.40 0.93 9.11
N ARG A 33 -11.66 -0.33 8.76
CA ARG A 33 -12.30 -1.28 9.66
C ARG A 33 -11.39 -1.62 10.84
N PHE A 34 -10.11 -1.88 10.64
CA PHE A 34 -9.15 -2.12 11.72
C PHE A 34 -9.11 -0.94 12.70
N VAL A 35 -8.98 0.29 12.19
CA VAL A 35 -8.95 1.49 13.02
C VAL A 35 -10.25 1.69 13.78
N ARG A 36 -11.40 1.60 13.10
CA ARG A 36 -12.73 1.75 13.73
C ARG A 36 -13.02 0.72 14.82
N GLN A 37 -12.38 -0.45 14.78
CA GLN A 37 -12.52 -1.49 15.80
C GLN A 37 -11.48 -1.38 16.92
N GLY A 38 -10.63 -0.34 16.93
CA GLY A 38 -9.62 -0.12 17.97
C GLY A 38 -8.31 -0.88 17.75
N PHE A 39 -8.12 -1.54 16.61
CA PHE A 39 -6.92 -2.32 16.29
C PHE A 39 -5.85 -1.52 15.53
N GLY A 40 -5.91 -0.19 15.60
CA GLY A 40 -4.94 0.69 14.94
C GLY A 40 -3.49 0.47 15.42
N HIS A 41 -3.29 -0.01 16.64
CA HIS A 41 -1.98 -0.27 17.23
C HIS A 41 -1.31 -1.57 16.74
N LEU A 42 -2.03 -2.46 16.06
CA LEU A 42 -1.52 -3.76 15.59
C LEU A 42 -0.91 -3.71 14.18
N ARG A 43 -0.67 -2.52 13.66
CA ARG A 43 -0.28 -2.30 12.26
C ARG A 43 0.78 -1.22 12.16
N PRO A 44 1.53 -1.19 11.06
CA PRO A 44 2.40 -0.06 10.77
C PRO A 44 1.61 1.24 10.67
N GLU A 45 2.31 2.34 11.01
CA GLU A 45 1.90 3.69 10.63
C GLU A 45 1.74 3.75 9.11
N ALA A 46 0.60 4.24 8.65
CA ALA A 46 0.26 4.23 7.24
C ALA A 46 -0.76 5.32 6.88
N GLY A 47 -0.54 5.93 5.72
CA GLY A 47 -1.42 6.92 5.11
C GLY A 47 -1.95 6.47 3.74
N PHE A 48 -3.06 7.06 3.30
CA PHE A 48 -3.68 6.78 2.00
C PHE A 48 -3.71 8.03 1.14
N TYR A 49 -3.14 7.95 -0.05
CA TYR A 49 -2.87 9.11 -0.87
C TYR A 49 -3.50 8.97 -2.25
N PRO A 50 -3.94 10.08 -2.86
CA PRO A 50 -4.39 10.07 -4.24
C PRO A 50 -3.23 9.69 -5.16
N ARG A 51 -3.53 8.95 -6.23
CA ARG A 51 -2.56 8.60 -7.27
C ARG A 51 -2.28 9.75 -8.23
N ARG A 52 -1.87 10.88 -7.68
CA ARG A 52 -1.42 12.07 -8.39
C ARG A 52 -0.16 12.57 -7.71
N TYR A 53 0.90 12.78 -8.49
CA TYR A 53 2.12 13.37 -7.98
C TYR A 53 1.90 14.82 -7.56
N ALA A 54 2.44 15.19 -6.41
CA ALA A 54 2.61 16.54 -5.93
C ALA A 54 4.02 16.66 -5.32
N SER A 55 4.66 17.82 -5.44
CA SER A 55 6.05 18.03 -5.03
C SER A 55 6.28 17.89 -3.52
N ASP A 56 5.23 18.03 -2.71
CA ASP A 56 5.25 17.89 -1.26
C ASP A 56 4.77 16.52 -0.77
N LEU A 57 4.31 15.63 -1.68
CA LEU A 57 3.74 14.33 -1.34
C LEU A 57 4.72 13.44 -0.57
N ALA A 58 5.99 13.43 -0.98
CA ALA A 58 7.02 12.64 -0.30
C ALA A 58 7.22 13.10 1.16
N LYS A 59 7.24 14.43 1.37
CA LYS A 59 7.35 15.02 2.70
C LYS A 59 6.16 14.66 3.58
N GLN A 60 4.94 14.81 3.04
CA GLN A 60 3.71 14.45 3.75
C GLN A 60 3.71 12.97 4.16
N ILE A 61 4.12 12.07 3.25
CA ILE A 61 4.21 10.63 3.54
C ILE A 61 5.19 10.37 4.68
N LEU A 62 6.40 10.94 4.61
CA LEU A 62 7.43 10.73 5.62
C LEU A 62 6.99 11.23 7.00
N GLU A 63 6.36 12.41 7.06
CA GLU A 63 5.80 12.96 8.30
C GLU A 63 4.73 12.04 8.89
N GLU A 64 3.78 11.57 8.07
CA GLU A 64 2.66 10.74 8.52
C GLU A 64 3.09 9.33 8.96
N VAL A 65 4.07 8.72 8.29
CA VAL A 65 4.59 7.40 8.67
C VAL A 65 5.69 7.47 9.74
N GLY A 66 6.00 8.67 10.24
CA GLY A 66 6.98 8.89 11.31
C GLY A 66 8.42 8.56 10.91
N LEU A 67 8.81 8.88 9.68
CA LEU A 67 10.17 8.68 9.15
C LEU A 67 10.84 10.02 8.82
N GLN A 68 12.16 10.04 8.95
CA GLN A 68 13.01 11.14 8.48
C GLN A 68 13.60 10.78 7.12
N ALA A 69 13.90 11.77 6.27
CA ALA A 69 14.39 11.53 4.91
C ALA A 69 15.68 10.67 4.85
N GLY A 70 16.51 10.67 5.89
CA GLY A 70 17.72 9.84 5.98
C GLY A 70 17.53 8.46 6.63
N GLY A 71 16.32 8.11 7.07
CA GLY A 71 16.09 6.95 7.93
C GLY A 71 15.00 6.01 7.42
N GLY A 72 15.32 4.72 7.32
CA GLY A 72 14.35 3.65 7.08
C GLY A 72 13.82 3.58 5.65
N HIS A 73 12.72 2.84 5.51
CA HIS A 73 12.08 2.56 4.22
C HIS A 73 10.57 2.77 4.34
N VAL A 74 9.97 3.22 3.23
CA VAL A 74 8.52 3.30 3.05
C VAL A 74 8.12 2.17 2.11
N VAL A 75 7.03 1.47 2.43
CA VAL A 75 6.43 0.50 1.53
C VAL A 75 5.21 1.14 0.85
N LEU A 76 5.25 1.20 -0.47
CA LEU A 76 4.16 1.71 -1.31
C LEU A 76 3.37 0.53 -1.88
N LYS A 77 2.04 0.55 -1.76
CA LYS A 77 1.18 -0.53 -2.27
C LYS A 77 -0.08 0.01 -2.94
N LEU A 78 -0.47 -0.60 -4.06
CA LEU A 78 -1.78 -0.37 -4.67
C LEU A 78 -2.90 -0.96 -3.81
N CYS A 79 -3.99 -0.21 -3.59
CA CYS A 79 -5.02 -0.60 -2.62
C CYS A 79 -5.82 -1.85 -3.02
N ASN A 80 -5.93 -2.14 -4.32
CA ASN A 80 -6.76 -3.20 -4.91
C ASN A 80 -5.97 -4.34 -5.58
N ARG A 81 -4.65 -4.43 -5.35
CA ARG A 81 -3.80 -5.50 -5.87
C ARG A 81 -3.34 -6.45 -4.76
N SER A 82 -3.05 -7.70 -5.10
CA SER A 82 -2.58 -8.74 -4.20
C SER A 82 -1.33 -9.44 -4.75
N ARG A 83 -0.76 -10.39 -3.99
CA ARG A 83 0.42 -11.18 -4.39
C ARG A 83 1.67 -10.35 -4.73
N GLY A 84 1.84 -9.21 -4.06
CA GLY A 84 3.03 -8.35 -4.25
C GLY A 84 3.00 -7.46 -5.51
N ALA A 85 1.99 -7.56 -6.37
CA ALA A 85 1.91 -6.75 -7.58
C ALA A 85 1.83 -5.24 -7.26
N GLY A 86 2.84 -4.50 -7.71
CA GLY A 86 2.97 -3.06 -7.45
C GLY A 86 3.35 -2.72 -6.01
N VAL A 87 3.91 -3.66 -5.25
CA VAL A 87 4.53 -3.35 -3.95
C VAL A 87 5.97 -2.88 -4.17
N VAL A 88 6.29 -1.69 -3.66
CA VAL A 88 7.64 -1.12 -3.78
C VAL A 88 8.15 -0.76 -2.39
N VAL A 89 9.33 -1.26 -2.01
CA VAL A 89 10.02 -0.85 -0.79
C VAL A 89 11.04 0.22 -1.17
N VAL A 90 10.83 1.45 -0.71
CA VAL A 90 11.59 2.63 -1.12
C VAL A 90 12.37 3.19 0.05
N PRO A 91 13.71 3.38 -0.07
CA PRO A 91 14.46 4.14 0.93
C PRO A 91 13.89 5.55 1.09
N ALA A 92 13.77 6.06 2.31
CA ALA A 92 13.17 7.37 2.58
C ALA A 92 13.79 8.50 1.72
N ALA A 93 15.11 8.45 1.51
CA ALA A 93 15.85 9.43 0.70
C ALA A 93 15.50 9.41 -0.79
N GLN A 94 14.93 8.31 -1.29
CA GLN A 94 14.59 8.12 -2.71
C GLN A 94 13.08 8.20 -2.96
N LEU A 95 12.28 8.53 -1.93
CA LEU A 95 10.83 8.47 -2.00
C LEU A 95 10.24 9.39 -3.06
N ASP A 96 10.69 10.65 -3.14
CA ASP A 96 10.17 11.60 -4.14
C ASP A 96 10.43 11.12 -5.58
N ALA A 97 11.67 10.69 -5.87
CA ALA A 97 12.05 10.17 -7.18
C ALA A 97 11.22 8.93 -7.55
N ALA A 98 10.98 8.02 -6.60
CA ALA A 98 10.15 6.84 -6.82
C ALA A 98 8.68 7.23 -7.07
N LEU A 99 8.10 8.13 -6.27
CA LEU A 99 6.73 8.61 -6.45
C LEU A 99 6.55 9.27 -7.81
N ARG A 100 7.50 10.09 -8.25
CA ARG A 100 7.46 10.73 -9.57
C ARG A 100 7.42 9.67 -10.67
N LYS A 101 8.27 8.64 -10.59
CA LYS A 101 8.31 7.55 -11.57
C LYS A 101 7.03 6.71 -11.59
N LEU A 102 6.45 6.43 -10.42
CA LEU A 102 5.23 5.61 -10.29
C LEU A 102 3.95 6.36 -10.68
N LEU A 103 3.88 7.67 -10.42
CA LEU A 103 2.66 8.49 -10.56
C LEU A 103 2.65 9.36 -11.82
N VAL A 104 3.78 9.50 -12.51
CA VAL A 104 3.90 10.23 -13.78
C VAL A 104 4.33 9.25 -14.87
N PRO A 105 3.39 8.49 -15.47
CA PRO A 105 3.73 7.54 -16.52
C PRO A 105 4.33 8.27 -17.74
N PRO A 106 5.29 7.66 -18.44
CA PRO A 106 5.72 8.14 -19.75
C PRO A 106 4.57 8.02 -20.75
N SER A 107 4.67 8.78 -21.84
CA SER A 107 3.68 8.77 -22.92
C SER A 107 4.33 8.55 -24.28
N GLY A 108 3.55 8.05 -25.24
CA GLY A 108 3.98 7.94 -26.63
C GLY A 108 5.15 6.97 -26.83
N PRO A 109 6.17 7.33 -27.63
CA PRO A 109 7.28 6.42 -27.97
C PRO A 109 8.06 5.88 -26.76
N ALA A 110 8.21 6.70 -25.71
CA ALA A 110 8.93 6.29 -24.49
C ALA A 110 8.20 5.17 -23.75
N LEU A 111 6.87 5.25 -23.66
CA LEU A 111 6.06 4.17 -23.07
C LEU A 111 6.15 2.90 -23.92
N LYS A 112 6.07 3.03 -25.25
CA LYS A 112 6.15 1.89 -26.15
C LYS A 112 7.49 1.15 -26.03
N ALA A 113 8.61 1.88 -26.09
CA ALA A 113 9.94 1.28 -25.94
C ALA A 113 10.12 0.54 -24.60
N MET A 114 9.49 1.04 -23.53
CA MET A 114 9.51 0.38 -22.23
C MET A 114 8.67 -0.89 -22.16
N LEU A 115 7.54 -0.95 -22.86
CA LEU A 115 6.72 -2.15 -22.94
C LEU A 115 7.35 -3.22 -23.83
N ASP A 116 8.10 -2.81 -24.85
CA ASP A 116 8.79 -3.69 -25.78
C ASP A 116 10.08 -4.28 -25.18
N ALA A 117 10.60 -3.71 -24.09
CA ALA A 117 11.78 -4.22 -23.41
C ALA A 117 11.42 -5.42 -22.50
N GLU A 118 11.86 -6.63 -22.88
CA GLU A 118 11.81 -7.79 -21.99
C GLU A 118 12.76 -7.58 -20.79
N MET A 119 12.26 -7.76 -19.57
CA MET A 119 13.08 -7.66 -18.35
C MET A 119 13.56 -9.06 -17.94
N GLU A 120 14.86 -9.34 -18.05
CA GLU A 120 15.48 -10.51 -17.41
C GLU A 120 15.44 -10.37 -15.88
N VAL A 121 15.02 -11.42 -15.18
CA VAL A 121 14.43 -11.32 -13.82
C VAL A 121 15.37 -11.70 -12.68
N LEU A 122 16.51 -12.35 -12.95
CA LEU A 122 17.15 -13.17 -11.93
C LEU A 122 18.16 -12.47 -11.01
N ASP A 123 18.62 -11.24 -11.32
CA ASP A 123 19.46 -10.43 -10.43
C ASP A 123 18.90 -9.00 -10.36
N ARG A 124 18.31 -8.60 -9.21
CA ARG A 124 17.54 -7.35 -9.12
C ARG A 124 18.07 -6.37 -8.08
N THR A 125 18.35 -5.15 -8.53
CA THR A 125 18.55 -3.96 -7.69
C THR A 125 17.20 -3.29 -7.34
N PHE A 126 17.21 -2.32 -6.41
CA PHE A 126 16.01 -1.48 -6.16
C PHE A 126 15.50 -0.80 -7.43
N ALA A 127 16.41 -0.34 -8.30
CA ALA A 127 16.04 0.31 -9.56
C ALA A 127 15.26 -0.64 -10.47
N ASP A 128 15.65 -1.92 -10.51
CA ASP A 128 15.00 -2.96 -11.31
C ASP A 128 13.62 -3.32 -10.74
N ALA A 129 13.51 -3.46 -9.42
CA ALA A 129 12.23 -3.72 -8.75
C ALA A 129 11.23 -2.55 -8.91
N LEU A 130 11.72 -1.32 -8.85
CA LEU A 130 10.92 -0.12 -9.09
C LEU A 130 10.45 -0.07 -10.56
N GLN A 131 11.33 -0.40 -11.51
CA GLN A 131 11.02 -0.43 -12.93
C GLN A 131 9.92 -1.45 -13.25
N GLU A 132 10.05 -2.69 -12.75
CA GLU A 132 9.05 -3.74 -12.94
C GLU A 132 7.69 -3.36 -12.30
N SER A 133 7.72 -2.61 -11.21
CA SER A 133 6.49 -2.17 -10.54
C SER A 133 5.72 -1.11 -11.34
N CYS A 134 6.40 -0.33 -12.20
CA CYS A 134 5.79 0.79 -12.90
C CYS A 134 4.55 0.42 -13.74
N PRO A 135 4.57 -0.62 -14.61
CA PRO A 135 3.38 -1.06 -15.34
C PRO A 135 2.17 -1.39 -14.46
N HIS A 136 2.40 -2.01 -13.28
CA HIS A 136 1.33 -2.30 -12.33
C HIS A 136 0.68 -1.04 -11.80
N TRP A 137 1.48 -0.01 -11.53
CA TRP A 137 0.96 1.28 -11.09
C TRP A 137 0.20 1.96 -12.23
N TRP A 138 0.82 2.14 -13.39
CA TRP A 138 0.23 2.88 -14.52
C TRP A 138 -1.09 2.29 -15.02
N SER A 139 -1.22 0.96 -15.03
CA SER A 139 -2.43 0.26 -15.46
C SER A 139 -3.53 0.15 -14.40
N ASN A 140 -3.29 0.60 -13.16
CA ASN A 140 -4.26 0.42 -12.10
C ASN A 140 -5.30 1.55 -12.07
N GLU A 141 -6.56 1.22 -11.84
CA GLU A 141 -7.67 2.19 -11.87
C GLU A 141 -8.05 2.72 -10.47
N CYS A 142 -7.54 2.09 -9.40
CA CYS A 142 -7.82 2.57 -8.05
C CYS A 142 -7.21 3.97 -7.87
N PRO A 143 -7.98 4.97 -7.40
CA PRO A 143 -7.50 6.34 -7.28
C PRO A 143 -6.58 6.54 -6.08
N LEU A 144 -6.43 5.53 -5.21
CA LEU A 144 -5.65 5.59 -3.99
C LEU A 144 -4.52 4.56 -3.99
N PHE A 145 -3.45 4.89 -3.28
CA PHE A 145 -2.43 3.95 -2.83
C PHE A 145 -2.20 4.13 -1.33
N VAL A 146 -1.57 3.13 -0.70
CA VAL A 146 -1.13 3.21 0.69
C VAL A 146 0.38 3.36 0.74
N ALA A 147 0.84 4.25 1.61
CA ALA A 147 2.24 4.29 2.05
C ALA A 147 2.28 3.90 3.53
N GLU A 148 3.19 3.02 3.88
CA GLU A 148 3.33 2.47 5.22
C GLU A 148 4.79 2.42 5.61
N ARG A 149 5.08 2.63 6.90
CA ARG A 149 6.42 2.44 7.43
C ARG A 149 6.85 0.99 7.24
N CYS A 150 8.06 0.77 6.71
CA CYS A 150 8.64 -0.56 6.69
C CYS A 150 9.04 -0.94 8.12
N CYS A 151 8.27 -1.85 8.71
CA CYS A 151 8.53 -2.39 10.05
C CYS A 151 8.97 -3.85 9.91
N HIS A 152 9.87 -4.27 10.81
CA HIS A 152 10.18 -5.68 10.97
C HIS A 152 9.06 -6.34 11.78
N SER A 153 8.82 -7.63 11.52
CA SER A 153 7.92 -8.39 12.39
C SER A 153 8.44 -8.38 13.83
N MET A 154 7.52 -8.30 14.77
CA MET A 154 7.81 -8.37 16.20
C MET A 154 7.07 -9.57 16.79
N SER A 155 7.65 -10.19 17.81
CA SER A 155 6.95 -11.20 18.60
C SER A 155 5.70 -10.61 19.25
N VAL A 156 4.64 -11.40 19.34
CA VAL A 156 3.39 -11.02 20.01
C VAL A 156 3.23 -11.90 21.25
N GLU A 157 3.04 -11.30 22.41
CA GLU A 157 2.75 -12.04 23.65
C GLU A 157 1.24 -12.23 23.83
N VAL A 158 0.81 -13.48 24.03
CA VAL A 158 -0.58 -13.82 24.36
C VAL A 158 -0.59 -14.83 25.51
N GLY A 159 -1.21 -14.46 26.63
CA GLY A 159 -1.30 -15.35 27.80
C GLY A 159 0.05 -15.74 28.41
N GLY A 160 1.06 -14.86 28.32
CA GLY A 160 2.42 -15.11 28.82
C GLY A 160 3.31 -15.93 27.88
N GLN A 161 2.86 -16.20 26.65
CA GLN A 161 3.64 -16.91 25.63
C GLN A 161 3.92 -15.99 24.44
N GLU A 162 5.18 -15.97 23.97
CA GLU A 162 5.58 -15.27 22.75
C GLU A 162 5.26 -16.10 21.49
N TYR A 163 4.76 -15.42 20.46
CA TYR A 163 4.47 -15.98 19.16
C TYR A 163 5.17 -15.16 18.07
N ASP A 164 5.65 -15.83 17.02
CA ASP A 164 6.16 -15.18 15.82
C ASP A 164 5.01 -14.45 15.10
N GLY A 165 5.10 -13.12 15.01
CA GLY A 165 4.11 -12.27 14.33
C GLY A 165 3.97 -12.52 12.82
N THR A 166 4.90 -13.25 12.20
CA THR A 166 4.83 -13.65 10.79
C THR A 166 4.08 -14.97 10.57
N MET A 167 3.94 -15.79 11.61
CA MET A 167 3.11 -16.98 11.50
C MET A 167 1.66 -16.53 11.27
N ARG A 168 1.04 -17.03 10.20
CA ARG A 168 -0.37 -16.80 9.88
C ARG A 168 -1.27 -17.51 10.90
N VAL A 169 -1.18 -17.14 12.17
CA VAL A 169 -2.04 -17.64 13.23
C VAL A 169 -3.34 -16.84 13.14
N ALA A 170 -4.45 -17.55 12.97
CA ALA A 170 -5.77 -16.93 12.98
C ALA A 170 -6.05 -16.42 14.40
N PHE A 171 -5.88 -15.12 14.62
CA PHE A 171 -6.29 -14.48 15.87
C PHE A 171 -7.82 -14.38 15.89
N VAL A 172 -8.45 -15.03 16.86
CA VAL A 172 -9.86 -14.80 17.19
C VAL A 172 -9.92 -13.59 18.10
N LEU A 173 -10.36 -12.45 17.56
CA LEU A 173 -10.64 -11.26 18.35
C LEU A 173 -11.89 -11.52 19.20
N ARG A 174 -11.71 -11.76 20.49
CA ARG A 174 -12.80 -11.86 21.47
C ARG A 174 -12.96 -10.51 22.15
N ARG A 175 -14.20 -10.02 22.27
CA ARG A 175 -14.49 -8.89 23.17
C ARG A 175 -14.05 -9.28 24.58
N LYS A 176 -13.38 -8.37 25.29
CA LYS A 176 -13.19 -8.54 26.73
C LYS A 176 -14.58 -8.68 27.37
N PRO A 177 -14.77 -9.63 28.30
CA PRO A 177 -15.99 -9.69 29.10
C PRO A 177 -16.21 -8.37 29.87
#